data_AF-A0A9E1KY29-F1
#
_entry.id   AF-A0A9E1KY29-F1
#
_cell.length_a   1.000
_cell.length_b   1.000
_cell.length_c   1.000
_cell.angle_alpha   90.00
_cell.angle_beta   90.00
_cell.angle_gamma   90.00
#
_symmetry.space_group_name_H-M   'P 1'
#
loop_
_entity.id
_entity.type
_entity.pdbx_description
1 polymer ?
#
loop_
_entity_poly.entity_id
_entity_poly.type
_entity_poly.pdbx_seq_one_letter_code
_entity_poly.pdbx_strand_id
1 'polypeptide(L)'
;MNTVLTQLPTRIQDHIKNIASTSGLEDTEASYEKIAKGWLDKEKSFLETITQKGLREEVQLPLDDSRGGIALTYSGSLILVGPLKDGYRKAAYYSIGLRKDVPDSLKNDSSQLEQDILIDQSIVFLKGPIKKTSPIYKFAVCEELIAIAEQEEIISEATIIITNDFIDINKAIIPV
;
A
#
# COMPACT_ATOMS: atom_id res chain seq x y z
N MET A 1 -13.72 -23.07 -13.51
CA MET A 1 -12.48 -22.67 -14.21
C MET A 1 -11.62 -21.95 -13.18
N ASN A 2 -10.35 -22.31 -13.07
CA ASN A 2 -9.40 -21.66 -12.16
C ASN A 2 -8.82 -20.44 -12.90
N THR A 3 -9.19 -19.24 -12.48
CA THR A 3 -8.72 -17.98 -13.08
C THR A 3 -7.85 -17.22 -12.09
N VAL A 4 -7.12 -16.20 -12.54
CA VAL A 4 -6.23 -15.42 -11.67
C VAL A 4 -7.04 -14.75 -10.57
N LEU A 5 -8.20 -14.19 -10.92
CA LEU A 5 -9.11 -13.56 -9.97
C LEU A 5 -9.51 -14.53 -8.84
N THR A 6 -9.86 -15.77 -9.16
CA THR A 6 -10.32 -16.75 -8.17
C THR A 6 -9.25 -17.21 -7.18
N GLN A 7 -7.97 -16.93 -7.46
CA GLN A 7 -6.83 -17.25 -6.58
C GLN A 7 -6.56 -16.14 -5.56
N LEU A 8 -7.09 -14.94 -5.80
CA LEU A 8 -6.93 -13.82 -4.88
C LEU A 8 -7.88 -13.96 -3.68
N PRO A 9 -7.51 -13.43 -2.50
CA PRO A 9 -8.43 -13.27 -1.38
C PRO A 9 -9.74 -12.60 -1.79
N THR A 10 -10.88 -13.07 -1.26
CA THR A 10 -12.23 -12.61 -1.66
C THR A 10 -12.38 -11.09 -1.61
N ARG A 11 -11.81 -10.43 -0.60
CA ARG A 11 -11.83 -8.96 -0.47
C ARG A 11 -11.17 -8.25 -1.66
N ILE A 12 -10.14 -8.84 -2.24
CA ILE A 12 -9.45 -8.31 -3.43
C ILE A 12 -10.31 -8.55 -4.66
N GLN A 13 -10.92 -9.73 -4.78
CA GLN A 13 -11.85 -10.04 -5.88
C GLN A 13 -13.00 -9.02 -5.94
N ASP A 14 -13.62 -8.74 -4.79
CA ASP A 14 -14.71 -7.77 -4.68
C ASP A 14 -14.24 -6.36 -5.03
N HIS A 15 -13.03 -5.99 -4.58
CA HIS A 15 -12.44 -4.70 -4.92
C HIS A 15 -12.17 -4.55 -6.42
N ILE A 16 -11.64 -5.59 -7.07
CA ILE A 16 -11.36 -5.60 -8.51
C ILE A 16 -12.62 -5.37 -9.34
N LYS A 17 -13.72 -6.07 -9.00
CA LYS A 17 -15.01 -5.89 -9.68
C LYS A 17 -15.52 -4.45 -9.56
N ASN A 18 -15.41 -3.88 -8.36
CA ASN A 18 -15.78 -2.47 -8.13
C ASN A 18 -14.89 -1.49 -8.91
N ILE A 19 -13.57 -1.73 -8.97
CA ILE A 19 -12.65 -0.89 -9.76
C ILE A 19 -13.04 -0.91 -11.23
N ALA A 20 -13.27 -2.06 -11.85
CA ALA A 20 -13.57 -2.16 -13.28
C ALA A 20 -14.71 -1.20 -13.69
N SER A 21 -15.80 -1.20 -12.91
CA SER A 21 -16.96 -0.33 -13.12
C SER A 21 -16.65 1.19 -13.07
N THR A 22 -15.60 1.59 -12.36
CA THR A 22 -15.23 3.00 -12.12
C THR A 22 -14.00 3.45 -12.90
N SER A 23 -13.32 2.53 -13.58
CA SER A 23 -12.03 2.77 -14.26
C SER A 23 -12.13 3.10 -15.74
N GLY A 24 -13.35 3.12 -16.28
CA GLY A 24 -13.58 3.23 -17.73
C GLY A 24 -13.26 1.94 -18.51
N LEU A 25 -13.03 0.83 -17.81
CA LEU A 25 -12.96 -0.51 -18.41
C LEU A 25 -14.36 -1.09 -18.56
N GLU A 26 -14.55 -1.97 -19.54
CA GLU A 26 -15.80 -2.73 -19.65
C GLU A 26 -15.96 -3.68 -18.46
N ASP A 27 -17.19 -3.79 -17.96
CA ASP A 27 -17.52 -4.66 -16.83
C ASP A 27 -17.63 -6.12 -17.27
N THR A 28 -16.47 -6.74 -17.55
CA THR A 28 -16.36 -8.09 -18.11
C THR A 28 -15.31 -8.92 -17.37
N GLU A 29 -15.45 -10.24 -17.43
CA GLU A 29 -14.45 -11.18 -16.88
C GLU A 29 -13.04 -10.92 -17.44
N ALA A 30 -12.92 -10.54 -18.71
CA ALA A 30 -11.63 -10.21 -19.32
C ALA A 30 -10.98 -8.98 -18.66
N SER A 31 -11.76 -7.96 -18.30
CA SER A 31 -11.28 -6.80 -17.56
C SER A 31 -10.87 -7.17 -16.13
N TYR A 32 -11.67 -7.98 -15.44
CA TYR A 32 -11.35 -8.42 -14.08
C TYR A 32 -10.05 -9.22 -14.04
N GLU A 33 -9.83 -10.12 -15.00
CA GLU A 33 -8.59 -10.91 -15.09
C GLU A 33 -7.36 -10.03 -15.36
N LYS A 34 -7.49 -8.97 -16.16
CA LYS A 34 -6.39 -8.00 -16.36
C LYS A 34 -6.05 -7.25 -15.08
N ILE A 35 -7.06 -6.76 -14.37
CA ILE A 35 -6.86 -6.04 -13.10
C ILE A 35 -6.28 -7.00 -12.05
N ALA A 36 -6.76 -8.25 -11.99
CA ALA A 36 -6.25 -9.27 -11.07
C ALA A 36 -4.76 -9.57 -11.29
N LYS A 37 -4.33 -9.70 -12.55
CA LYS A 37 -2.91 -9.84 -12.90
C LYS A 37 -2.10 -8.63 -12.45
N GLY A 38 -2.57 -7.42 -12.75
CA GLY A 38 -1.91 -6.20 -12.30
C GLY A 38 -1.83 -6.08 -10.77
N TRP A 39 -2.83 -6.57 -10.05
CA TRP A 39 -2.78 -6.61 -8.58
C TRP A 39 -1.69 -7.58 -8.08
N LEU A 40 -1.56 -8.77 -8.69
CA LEU A 40 -0.46 -9.71 -8.37
C LEU A 40 0.91 -9.14 -8.71
N ASP A 41 1.03 -8.44 -9.83
CA ASP A 41 2.30 -7.79 -10.22
C ASP A 41 2.69 -6.70 -9.21
N LYS A 42 1.70 -5.97 -8.66
CA LYS A 42 1.93 -5.00 -7.58
C LYS A 42 2.36 -5.68 -6.29
N GLU A 43 1.68 -6.75 -5.88
CA GLU A 43 2.08 -7.54 -4.72
C GLU A 43 3.52 -8.03 -4.88
N LYS A 44 3.87 -8.56 -6.05
CA LYS A 44 5.22 -9.02 -6.36
C LYS A 44 6.25 -7.90 -6.25
N SER A 45 6.02 -6.75 -6.89
CA SER A 45 6.92 -5.58 -6.81
C SER A 45 7.11 -5.10 -5.37
N PHE A 46 6.03 -5.08 -4.58
CA PHE A 46 6.10 -4.77 -3.15
C PHE A 46 7.02 -5.75 -2.41
N LEU A 47 6.79 -7.07 -2.56
CA LEU A 47 7.55 -8.13 -1.89
C LEU A 47 9.03 -8.12 -2.25
N GLU A 48 9.34 -7.97 -3.54
CA GLU A 48 10.71 -7.89 -4.04
C GLU A 48 11.42 -6.66 -3.49
N THR A 49 10.75 -5.50 -3.46
CA THR A 49 11.34 -4.26 -2.95
C THR A 49 11.59 -4.32 -1.46
N ILE A 50 10.62 -4.79 -0.64
CA ILE A 50 10.83 -4.88 0.81
C ILE A 50 11.99 -5.83 1.14
N THR A 51 12.13 -6.93 0.39
CA THR A 51 13.22 -7.88 0.55
C THR A 51 14.56 -7.25 0.17
N GLN A 52 14.63 -6.57 -0.97
CA GLN A 52 15.84 -5.88 -1.44
C GLN A 52 16.31 -4.80 -0.46
N LYS A 53 15.36 -4.12 0.19
CA LYS A 53 15.61 -3.02 1.12
C LYS A 53 15.78 -3.48 2.58
N GLY A 54 15.72 -4.78 2.85
CA GLY A 54 15.89 -5.34 4.18
C GLY A 54 14.75 -5.00 5.16
N LEU A 55 13.55 -4.68 4.66
CA LEU A 55 12.38 -4.59 5.51
C LEU A 55 11.85 -6.01 5.80
N ARG A 56 11.28 -6.20 6.98
CA ARG A 56 10.69 -7.48 7.41
C ARG A 56 9.18 -7.37 7.44
N GLU A 57 8.50 -8.35 6.85
CA GLU A 57 7.04 -8.44 6.97
C GLU A 57 6.65 -8.65 8.43
N GLU A 58 5.67 -7.88 8.89
CA GLU A 58 5.12 -7.97 10.24
C GLU A 58 3.60 -7.97 10.17
N VAL A 59 2.98 -8.62 11.15
CA VAL A 59 1.51 -8.65 11.25
C VAL A 59 0.96 -7.46 12.04
N GLN A 60 1.83 -6.77 12.79
CA GLN A 60 1.46 -5.65 13.66
C GLN A 60 2.62 -4.65 13.82
N LEU A 61 2.28 -3.36 13.99
CA LEU A 61 3.14 -2.33 14.58
C LEU A 61 2.43 -1.72 15.79
N PRO A 62 2.94 -1.95 17.01
CA PRO A 62 2.46 -1.24 18.19
C PRO A 62 2.57 0.29 18.02
N LEU A 63 1.62 1.03 18.57
CA LEU A 63 1.56 2.49 18.46
C LEU A 63 2.88 3.17 18.90
N ASP A 64 3.49 2.65 19.97
CA ASP A 64 4.72 3.13 20.61
C ASP A 64 6.01 2.54 20.02
N ASP A 65 5.92 1.65 19.03
CA ASP A 65 7.09 1.09 18.37
C ASP A 65 7.85 2.16 17.58
N SER A 66 9.13 2.35 17.88
CA SER A 66 9.95 3.38 17.25
C SER A 66 10.14 3.22 15.72
N ARG A 67 9.95 2.01 15.19
CA ARG A 67 10.25 1.66 13.80
C ARG A 67 9.26 2.29 12.81
N GLY A 68 9.75 2.55 11.60
CA GLY A 68 8.94 2.86 10.44
C GLY A 68 8.74 1.66 9.52
N GLY A 69 7.83 1.79 8.56
CA GLY A 69 7.48 0.75 7.60
C GLY A 69 6.60 1.22 6.45
N ILE A 70 6.19 0.27 5.63
CA ILE A 70 5.35 0.46 4.44
C ILE A 70 4.24 -0.59 4.46
N ALA A 71 3.01 -0.16 4.16
CA ALA A 71 1.83 -1.02 4.08
C ALA A 71 1.27 -1.05 2.65
N LEU A 72 0.89 -2.25 2.20
CA LEU A 72 0.06 -2.47 1.03
C LEU A 72 -1.36 -2.76 1.49
N THR A 73 -2.34 -2.01 0.99
CA THR A 73 -3.75 -2.25 1.31
C THR A 73 -4.37 -3.30 0.39
N TYR A 74 -5.49 -3.88 0.81
CA TYR A 74 -6.36 -4.70 -0.05
C TYR A 74 -6.78 -3.97 -1.34
N SER A 75 -6.85 -2.64 -1.31
CA SER A 75 -7.16 -1.82 -2.48
C SER A 75 -5.97 -1.54 -3.41
N GLY A 76 -4.80 -2.11 -3.13
CA GLY A 76 -3.58 -1.85 -3.91
C GLY A 76 -3.02 -0.45 -3.72
N SER A 77 -3.34 0.22 -2.61
CA SER A 77 -2.76 1.51 -2.23
C SER A 77 -1.54 1.30 -1.34
N LEU A 78 -0.58 2.21 -1.42
CA LEU A 78 0.65 2.17 -0.61
C LEU A 78 0.57 3.21 0.52
N ILE A 79 0.88 2.78 1.74
CA ILE A 79 0.95 3.65 2.92
C ILE A 79 2.38 3.66 3.42
N LEU A 80 2.97 4.84 3.51
CA LEU A 80 4.23 5.06 4.21
C LEU A 80 3.93 5.44 5.65
N VAL A 81 4.60 4.79 6.61
CA VAL A 81 4.59 5.16 8.02
C VAL A 81 6.03 5.28 8.50
N GLY A 82 6.52 6.50 8.68
CA GLY A 82 7.88 6.76 9.11
C GLY A 82 8.14 6.33 10.57
N PRO A 83 9.41 6.32 10.98
CA PRO A 83 9.79 6.06 12.37
C PRO A 83 9.15 7.08 13.32
N LEU A 84 8.92 6.66 14.56
CA LEU A 84 8.38 7.54 15.60
C LEU A 84 9.47 8.52 16.05
N LYS A 85 9.23 9.81 15.85
CA LYS A 85 10.13 10.89 16.26
C LYS A 85 9.32 11.98 16.96
N ASP A 86 9.70 12.28 18.20
CA ASP A 86 9.06 13.32 19.03
C ASP A 86 7.52 13.17 19.15
N GLY A 87 7.03 11.91 19.14
CA GLY A 87 5.60 11.59 19.22
C GLY A 87 4.83 11.68 17.90
N TYR A 88 5.53 11.89 16.77
CA TYR A 88 4.94 11.98 15.44
C TYR A 88 5.63 11.05 14.45
N ARG A 89 4.93 10.78 13.33
CA ARG A 89 5.45 10.03 12.19
C ARG A 89 5.23 10.84 10.93
N LYS A 90 6.21 10.84 10.02
CA LYS A 90 5.91 11.18 8.62
C LYS A 90 5.01 10.09 8.06
N ALA A 91 3.93 10.43 7.40
CA ALA A 91 3.10 9.45 6.72
C ALA A 91 2.70 9.94 5.34
N ALA A 92 2.57 8.99 4.42
CA ALA A 92 2.10 9.27 3.08
C ALA A 92 1.11 8.19 2.63
N TYR A 93 0.13 8.62 1.86
CA TYR A 93 -0.84 7.77 1.19
C TYR A 93 -0.62 7.92 -0.31
N TYR A 94 -0.52 6.81 -1.02
CA TYR A 94 -0.43 6.78 -2.47
C TYR A 94 -1.57 5.95 -3.03
N SER A 95 -2.48 6.61 -3.74
CA SER A 95 -3.54 5.93 -4.48
C SER A 95 -3.00 5.53 -5.84
N ILE A 96 -2.27 4.41 -5.88
CA ILE A 96 -1.63 3.99 -7.14
C ILE A 96 -2.60 3.12 -7.92
N GLY A 97 -3.57 3.77 -8.57
CA GLY A 97 -4.63 3.08 -9.31
C GLY A 97 -5.49 3.99 -10.17
N LEU A 98 -6.37 3.33 -10.94
CA LEU A 98 -7.31 3.83 -11.96
C LEU A 98 -8.33 4.89 -11.49
N ARG A 99 -8.31 5.18 -10.20
CA ARG A 99 -9.28 5.98 -9.50
C ARG A 99 -8.97 7.45 -9.67
N LYS A 100 -9.82 8.16 -10.39
CA LYS A 100 -9.74 9.62 -10.60
C LYS A 100 -10.36 10.44 -9.45
N ASP A 101 -10.98 9.76 -8.48
CA ASP A 101 -11.75 10.35 -7.37
C ASP A 101 -10.91 10.63 -6.11
N VAL A 102 -9.64 10.22 -6.07
CA VAL A 102 -8.72 10.46 -4.96
C VAL A 102 -7.39 11.02 -5.45
N PRO A 103 -6.72 11.91 -4.68
CA PRO A 103 -5.39 12.39 -5.06
C PRO A 103 -4.39 11.25 -5.19
N ASP A 104 -3.51 11.35 -6.20
CA ASP A 104 -2.46 10.36 -6.47
C ASP A 104 -1.57 10.13 -5.23
N SER A 105 -1.27 11.21 -4.50
CA SER A 105 -0.57 11.15 -3.23
C SER A 105 -0.98 12.24 -2.25
N LEU A 106 -0.94 11.91 -0.96
CA LEU A 106 -1.12 12.82 0.17
C LEU A 106 -0.02 12.56 1.19
N LYS A 107 0.54 13.61 1.78
CA LYS A 107 1.65 13.51 2.74
C LYS A 107 1.38 14.36 3.96
N ASN A 108 1.89 13.92 5.11
CA ASN A 108 1.84 14.68 6.35
C ASN A 108 3.06 14.34 7.22
N ASP A 109 3.90 15.35 7.50
CA ASP A 109 5.15 15.18 8.23
C ASP A 109 4.98 15.02 9.74
N SER A 110 3.77 15.25 10.26
CA SER A 110 3.47 15.20 11.69
C SER A 110 2.16 14.45 11.93
N SER A 111 2.15 13.19 11.48
CA SER A 111 1.02 12.28 11.61
C SER A 111 1.03 11.57 12.96
N GLN A 112 -0.16 11.21 13.43
CA GLN A 112 -0.42 10.48 14.65
C GLN A 112 -1.43 9.37 14.36
N LEU A 113 -1.05 8.14 14.68
CA LEU A 113 -1.92 6.97 14.61
C LEU A 113 -2.89 7.00 15.80
N GLU A 114 -4.11 6.55 15.58
CA GLU A 114 -5.11 6.39 16.66
C GLU A 114 -4.89 5.09 17.44
N GLN A 115 -4.36 4.07 16.76
CA GLN A 115 -4.20 2.71 17.28
C GLN A 115 -3.04 2.02 16.56
N ASP A 116 -2.68 0.84 17.06
CA ASP A 116 -1.74 -0.07 16.41
C ASP A 116 -2.11 -0.33 14.94
N ILE A 117 -1.09 -0.57 14.13
CA ILE A 117 -1.29 -1.07 12.77
C ILE A 117 -1.40 -2.57 12.84
N LEU A 118 -2.45 -3.15 12.28
CA LEU A 118 -2.62 -4.60 12.14
C LEU A 118 -3.01 -4.95 10.71
N ILE A 119 -2.52 -6.08 10.22
CA ILE A 119 -3.05 -6.67 8.99
C ILE A 119 -4.55 -6.94 9.12
N ASP A 120 -5.26 -6.96 8.00
CA ASP A 120 -6.72 -7.08 7.90
C ASP A 120 -7.56 -5.95 8.54
N GLN A 121 -6.91 -4.95 9.14
CA GLN A 121 -7.53 -3.76 9.70
C GLN A 121 -7.09 -2.50 8.96
N SER A 122 -7.89 -1.43 9.06
CA SER A 122 -7.50 -0.13 8.52
C SER A 122 -6.53 0.58 9.46
N ILE A 123 -5.56 1.30 8.90
CA ILE A 123 -4.83 2.32 9.64
C ILE A 123 -5.78 3.51 9.83
N VAL A 124 -5.89 3.98 11.08
CA VAL A 124 -6.68 5.16 11.43
C VAL A 124 -5.75 6.22 12.00
N PHE A 125 -5.86 7.43 11.46
CA PHE A 125 -5.04 8.56 11.87
C PHE A 125 -5.88 9.55 12.66
N LEU A 126 -5.42 9.95 13.84
CA LEU A 126 -5.92 11.14 14.54
C LEU A 126 -5.55 12.40 13.75
N LYS A 127 -4.34 12.40 13.18
CA LYS A 127 -3.80 13.40 12.27
C LYS A 127 -2.96 12.68 11.23
N GLY A 128 -3.19 12.92 9.94
CA GLY A 128 -2.46 12.20 8.91
C GLY A 128 -2.81 12.65 7.49
N PRO A 129 -2.27 11.98 6.47
CA PRO A 129 -2.56 12.28 5.07
C PRO A 129 -4.02 11.97 4.71
N ILE A 130 -4.62 11.00 5.39
CA ILE A 130 -6.03 10.60 5.29
C ILE A 130 -6.54 10.19 6.66
N LYS A 131 -7.86 10.18 6.86
CA LYS A 131 -8.46 9.76 8.14
C LYS A 131 -8.35 8.25 8.37
N LYS A 132 -8.61 7.45 7.33
CA LYS A 132 -8.68 5.99 7.42
C LYS A 132 -8.32 5.35 6.08
N THR A 133 -7.52 4.29 6.10
CA THR A 133 -7.16 3.52 4.90
C THR A 133 -8.21 2.43 4.61
N SER A 134 -8.16 1.83 3.42
CA SER A 134 -8.63 0.46 3.24
C SER A 134 -7.88 -0.51 4.17
N PRO A 135 -8.43 -1.68 4.50
CA PRO A 135 -7.73 -2.66 5.31
C PRO A 135 -6.34 -3.00 4.75
N ILE A 136 -5.38 -3.20 5.64
CA ILE A 136 -4.01 -3.58 5.30
C ILE A 136 -3.98 -5.04 4.86
N TYR A 137 -3.33 -5.31 3.74
CA TYR A 137 -3.10 -6.66 3.24
C TYR A 137 -1.71 -7.16 3.66
N LYS A 138 -0.68 -6.34 3.46
CA LYS A 138 0.70 -6.62 3.89
C LYS A 138 1.32 -5.40 4.55
N PHE A 139 2.21 -5.63 5.49
CA PHE A 139 2.94 -4.58 6.17
C PHE A 139 4.37 -5.04 6.42
N ALA A 140 5.34 -4.15 6.21
CA ALA A 140 6.74 -4.43 6.44
C ALA A 140 7.43 -3.26 7.14
N VAL A 141 8.35 -3.56 8.05
CA VAL A 141 9.05 -2.58 8.90
C VAL A 141 10.56 -2.67 8.74
N CYS A 142 11.25 -1.57 9.04
CA CYS A 142 12.70 -1.58 9.20
C CYS A 142 13.12 -2.51 10.36
N GLU A 143 14.34 -3.01 10.33
CA GLU A 143 14.89 -3.77 11.45
C GLU A 143 15.04 -2.91 12.71
N GLU A 144 15.06 -3.57 13.86
CA GLU A 144 15.40 -2.92 15.13
C GLU A 144 16.83 -2.34 15.07
N LEU A 145 17.08 -1.27 15.83
CA LEU A 145 18.39 -0.61 15.98
C LEU A 145 18.93 0.16 14.77
N ILE A 146 18.17 0.30 13.67
CA ILE A 146 18.50 1.21 12.57
C ILE A 146 18.22 2.66 13.02
N ALA A 147 19.14 3.58 12.72
CA ALA A 147 18.98 5.00 13.07
C ALA A 147 17.75 5.62 12.36
N ILE A 148 17.05 6.56 13.02
CA ILE A 148 15.83 7.20 12.46
C ILE A 148 16.06 7.74 11.05
N ALA A 149 17.19 8.43 10.81
CA ALA A 149 17.51 9.01 9.50
C ALA A 149 17.67 7.92 8.41
N GLU A 150 18.29 6.81 8.77
CA GLU A 150 18.49 5.67 7.86
C GLU A 150 17.19 4.92 7.59
N GLN A 151 16.31 4.77 8.59
CA GLN A 151 14.95 4.26 8.37
C GLN A 151 14.15 5.15 7.41
N GLU A 152 14.22 6.48 7.58
CA GLU A 152 13.56 7.42 6.67
C GLU A 152 14.08 7.26 5.22
N GLU A 153 15.38 7.08 5.03
CA GLU A 153 16.01 6.85 3.74
C GLU A 153 15.54 5.53 3.10
N ILE A 154 15.67 4.41 3.82
CA ILE A 154 15.23 3.07 3.37
C ILE A 154 13.76 3.09 2.94
N ILE A 155 12.88 3.65 3.78
CA ILE A 155 11.45 3.72 3.52
C ILE A 155 11.14 4.62 2.32
N SER A 156 11.81 5.78 2.22
CA SER A 156 11.61 6.71 1.11
C SER A 156 12.03 6.09 -0.23
N GLU A 157 13.20 5.44 -0.28
CA GLU A 157 13.68 4.77 -1.49
C GLU A 157 12.79 3.61 -1.90
N ALA A 158 12.39 2.75 -0.95
CA ALA A 158 11.46 1.66 -1.21
C ALA A 158 10.12 2.17 -1.77
N THR A 159 9.61 3.26 -1.19
CA THR A 159 8.37 3.91 -1.64
C THR A 159 8.49 4.42 -3.08
N ILE A 160 9.61 5.06 -3.44
CA ILE A 160 9.84 5.54 -4.82
C ILE A 160 9.84 4.37 -5.81
N ILE A 161 10.54 3.28 -5.50
CA ILE A 161 10.60 2.09 -6.38
C ILE A 161 9.20 1.50 -6.58
N ILE A 162 8.52 1.18 -5.49
CA ILE A 162 7.19 0.55 -5.52
C ILE A 162 6.19 1.46 -6.25
N THR A 163 6.23 2.77 -5.99
CA THR A 163 5.28 3.70 -6.63
C THR A 163 5.47 3.80 -8.14
N ASN A 164 6.71 3.82 -8.63
CA ASN A 164 7.00 3.81 -10.06
C ASN A 164 6.53 2.52 -10.72
N ASP A 165 6.84 1.37 -10.12
CA ASP A 165 6.41 0.06 -10.62
C ASP A 165 4.88 -0.02 -10.71
N PHE A 166 4.18 0.43 -9.66
CA PHE A 166 2.72 0.39 -9.63
C PHE A 166 2.10 1.31 -10.70
N ILE A 167 2.72 2.46 -10.99
CA ILE A 167 2.30 3.34 -12.09
C ILE A 167 2.43 2.61 -13.43
N ASP A 168 3.55 1.95 -13.69
CA ASP A 168 3.78 1.26 -14.96
C ASP A 168 2.88 0.02 -15.13
N ILE A 169 2.66 -0.73 -14.05
CA ILE A 169 1.67 -1.81 -14.02
C ILE A 169 0.27 -1.28 -14.35
N ASN A 170 -0.15 -0.16 -13.76
CA ASN A 170 -1.46 0.43 -14.04
C ASN A 170 -1.60 0.90 -15.50
N LYS A 171 -0.56 1.51 -16.07
CA LYS A 171 -0.56 1.92 -17.49
C LYS A 171 -0.74 0.73 -18.43
N ALA A 172 -0.24 -0.45 -18.07
CA ALA A 172 -0.44 -1.67 -18.86
C ALA A 172 -1.88 -2.21 -18.80
N ILE A 173 -2.67 -1.82 -17.79
CA ILE A 173 -4.06 -2.25 -17.60
C ILE A 173 -5.04 -1.34 -18.36
N ILE A 174 -4.83 -0.02 -18.35
CA ILE A 174 -5.70 0.94 -19.05
C ILE A 174 -5.31 1.01 -20.54
N PRO A 175 -6.24 0.73 -21.47
CA PRO A 175 -6.01 1.08 -22.86
C PRO A 175 -5.94 2.62 -23.00
N VAL A 176 -4.84 3.12 -23.58
CA VAL A 176 -4.66 4.55 -23.92
C VAL A 176 -5.68 4.98 -24.97
#